data_AF-A0A951KRI4-F1
#
_entry.id   AF-A0A951KRI4-F1
#
_cell.length_a   1.000
_cell.length_b   1.000
_cell.length_c   1.000
_cell.angle_alpha   90.00
_cell.angle_beta   90.00
_cell.angle_gamma   90.00
#
_symmetry.space_group_name_H-M   'P 1'
#
loop_
_entity.id
_entity.type
_entity.pdbx_description
1 polymer ?
#
loop_
_entity_poly.entity_id
_entity_poly.type
_entity_poly.pdbx_seq_one_letter_code
_entity_poly.pdbx_strand_id
1 'polypeptide(L)' 'MLADTARFREDDPDALVTASLACPICLHSDDVEWEAALEGYDPSVECRCPRCEERWRVYLAPQHVLRLGLMAGRTS' A
#
# COMPACT_ATOMS: atom_id res chain seq x y z
N MET A 1 -11.88 -11.43 2.76
CA MET A 1 -10.65 -10.64 2.77
C MET A 1 -11.04 -9.18 2.57
N LEU A 2 -10.55 -8.28 3.43
CA LEU A 2 -10.83 -6.84 3.29
C LEU A 2 -10.10 -6.27 2.08
N ALA A 3 -10.70 -5.26 1.45
CA ALA A 3 -10.12 -4.59 0.30
C ALA A 3 -10.36 -3.08 0.35
N ASP A 4 -9.41 -2.31 -0.16
CA ASP A 4 -9.49 -0.86 -0.37
C ASP A 4 -8.84 -0.47 -1.70
N THR A 5 -8.93 0.81 -2.06
CA THR A 5 -8.25 1.41 -3.21
C THR A 5 -7.31 2.51 -2.72
N ALA A 6 -6.09 2.56 -3.25
CA ALA A 6 -5.13 3.59 -2.89
C ALA A 6 -5.62 5.00 -3.26
N ARG A 7 -5.38 5.98 -2.36
CA ARG A 7 -5.89 7.36 -2.46
C ARG A 7 -4.78 8.41 -2.34
N PHE A 8 -3.68 8.22 -3.06
CA PHE A 8 -2.59 9.18 -3.13
C PHE A 8 -2.35 9.64 -4.57
N ARG A 9 -1.64 10.74 -4.75
CA ARG A 9 -1.18 11.25 -6.05
C ARG A 9 0.31 10.97 -6.25
N GLU A 10 0.75 11.10 -7.50
CA GLU A 10 2.15 10.87 -7.89
C GLU A 10 3.13 11.74 -7.09
N ASP A 11 2.77 13.00 -6.86
CA ASP A 11 3.58 14.00 -6.15
C ASP A 11 3.28 14.09 -4.66
N ASP A 12 2.40 13.24 -4.13
CA ASP A 12 2.12 13.26 -2.70
C ASP A 12 3.39 12.89 -1.90
N PRO A 13 3.62 13.53 -0.75
CA PRO A 13 4.73 13.19 0.12
C PRO A 13 4.62 11.73 0.59
N ASP A 14 5.77 11.11 0.87
CA ASP A 14 5.85 9.70 1.26
C ASP A 14 4.91 9.34 2.43
N ALA A 15 4.72 10.26 3.38
CA ALA A 15 3.78 10.07 4.50
C ALA A 15 2.33 9.84 4.05
N LEU A 16 1.85 10.51 2.99
CA LEU A 16 0.50 10.29 2.46
C LEU A 16 0.40 8.98 1.68
N VAL A 17 1.47 8.58 1.00
CA VAL A 17 1.54 7.27 0.33
C VAL A 17 1.49 6.16 1.37
N THR A 18 2.28 6.25 2.45
CA THR A 18 2.25 5.30 3.57
C THR A 18 0.87 5.27 4.26
N ALA A 19 0.26 6.43 4.50
CA ALA A 19 -1.08 6.50 5.09
C ALA A 19 -2.16 5.87 4.21
N SER A 20 -1.99 5.86 2.88
CA SER A 20 -2.91 5.18 1.97
C SER A 20 -2.89 3.66 2.10
N LEU A 21 -1.85 3.11 2.73
CA LEU A 21 -1.70 1.70 3.08
C LEU A 21 -1.98 1.47 4.57
N ALA A 22 -2.63 2.38 5.28
CA ALA A 22 -2.92 2.20 6.69
C ALA A 22 -3.89 1.03 6.95
N CYS A 23 -3.71 0.38 8.09
CA CYS A 23 -4.61 -0.69 8.52
C CYS A 23 -6.06 -0.18 8.67
N PRO A 24 -7.05 -0.82 8.04
CA PRO A 24 -8.44 -0.38 8.12
C PRO A 24 -9.09 -0.61 9.50
N ILE A 25 -8.44 -1.39 10.37
CA ILE A 25 -8.97 -1.77 11.70
C ILE A 25 -8.42 -0.86 12.80
N CYS A 26 -7.09 -0.72 12.87
CA CYS A 26 -6.43 0.01 13.96
C CYS A 26 -5.76 1.32 13.52
N LEU A 27 -5.89 1.68 12.24
CA LEU A 27 -5.34 2.91 11.64
C LEU A 27 -3.82 3.08 11.77
N HIS A 28 -3.10 2.00 12.08
CA HIS A 28 -1.65 1.99 12.07
C HIS A 28 -1.14 2.00 10.63
N SER A 29 -0.25 2.94 10.31
CA SER A 29 0.34 3.12 8.97
C SER A 29 1.84 2.86 8.93
N ASP A 30 2.53 3.04 10.07
CA ASP A 30 3.96 2.77 10.17
C ASP A 30 4.22 1.27 10.16
N ASP A 31 5.35 0.86 9.61
CA ASP A 31 5.82 -0.54 9.57
C ASP A 31 4.80 -1.57 9.03
N VAL A 32 3.80 -1.11 8.26
CA VAL A 32 2.89 -2.01 7.55
C VAL A 32 3.70 -2.82 6.54
N GLU A 33 3.70 -4.13 6.72
CA GLU A 33 4.30 -5.07 5.78
C GLU A 33 3.42 -5.13 4.53
N TRP A 34 3.99 -5.03 3.34
CA TRP A 34 3.24 -5.19 2.11
C TRP A 34 4.05 -5.84 1.00
N GLU A 35 3.37 -6.59 0.15
CA GLU A 35 3.94 -7.24 -1.03
C GLU A 35 3.14 -6.84 -2.28
N ALA A 36 3.85 -6.49 -3.35
CA ALA A 36 3.20 -6.08 -4.59
C ALA A 36 2.77 -7.29 -5.42
N ALA A 37 1.47 -7.39 -5.69
CA ALA A 37 0.87 -8.32 -6.63
C ALA A 37 0.59 -7.56 -7.94
N LEU A 38 1.61 -7.49 -8.81
CA LEU A 38 1.58 -6.73 -10.06
C LEU A 38 1.21 -7.58 -11.30
N GLU A 39 1.03 -8.89 -11.12
CA GLU A 39 0.66 -9.78 -12.21
C GLU A 39 -0.85 -9.69 -12.51
N GLY A 40 -1.21 -9.52 -13.79
CA GLY A 40 -2.61 -9.49 -14.25
C GLY A 40 -3.15 -8.09 -14.56
N TYR A 41 -4.49 -7.96 -14.61
CA TYR A 41 -5.17 -6.71 -15.00
C TYR A 41 -5.42 -5.75 -13.82
N ASP A 42 -5.38 -6.24 -12.58
CA ASP A 42 -5.71 -5.48 -11.37
C ASP A 42 -4.50 -5.40 -10.43
N PRO A 43 -3.56 -4.46 -10.66
CA PRO A 43 -2.39 -4.34 -9.83
C PRO A 43 -2.80 -3.99 -8.39
N SER A 44 -2.20 -4.67 -7.42
CA SER A 44 -2.53 -4.49 -6.01
C SER A 44 -1.33 -4.73 -5.11
N VAL A 45 -1.47 -4.37 -3.83
CA VAL A 45 -0.56 -4.81 -2.77
C VAL A 45 -1.35 -5.60 -1.73
N GLU A 46 -0.74 -6.67 -1.23
CA GLU A 46 -1.23 -7.40 -0.07
C GLU A 46 -0.55 -6.84 1.18
N CYS A 47 -1.33 -6.25 2.07
CA CYS A 47 -0.83 -5.63 3.29
C CYS A 47 -1.09 -6.51 4.50
N ARG A 48 -0.23 -6.39 5.51
CA ARG A 48 -0.38 -6.99 6.84
C ARG A 48 -0.03 -5.97 7.92
N CYS A 49 -0.92 -5.83 8.90
CA CYS A 49 -0.66 -4.97 10.04
C CYS A 49 0.16 -5.73 11.10
N PRO A 50 1.32 -5.21 11.55
CA PRO A 50 2.09 -5.85 12.61
C PRO A 50 1.41 -5.73 13.99
N ARG A 51 0.45 -4.81 14.14
CA ARG A 51 -0.20 -4.51 15.43
C ARG A 51 -1.43 -5.36 15.72
N CYS A 52 -2.35 -5.46 14.76
CA CYS A 52 -3.60 -6.21 14.92
C CYS A 52 -3.67 -7.45 14.02
N GLU A 53 -2.58 -7.75 13.29
CA GLU A 53 -2.40 -8.93 12.44
C GLU A 53 -3.36 -9.07 11.25
N GLU A 54 -4.25 -8.09 11.04
CA GLU A 54 -5.19 -8.08 9.93
C GLU A 54 -4.48 -8.04 8.58
N ARG A 55 -5.08 -8.67 7.57
CA ARG A 55 -4.59 -8.68 6.19
C ARG A 55 -5.63 -8.11 5.25
N TRP A 56 -5.22 -7.21 4.37
CA TRP A 56 -6.11 -6.60 3.39
C TRP A 56 -5.39 -6.35 2.08
N ARG A 57 -6.18 -6.17 1.02
CA ARG A 57 -5.67 -5.84 -0.31
C ARG A 57 -5.92 -4.37 -0.63
N VAL A 58 -4.95 -3.70 -1.23
CA VAL A 58 -5.13 -2.35 -1.76
C VAL A 58 -4.94 -2.37 -3.26
N TYR A 59 -5.99 -2.02 -4.00
CA TYR A 59 -5.95 -1.89 -5.45
C TYR A 59 -5.26 -0.59 -5.87
N LEU A 60 -4.46 -0.69 -6.93
CA LEU A 60 -3.63 0.38 -7.45
C LEU A 60 -4.09 0.80 -8.85
N ALA A 61 -3.99 2.09 -9.13
CA ALA A 61 -3.96 2.57 -10.51
C ALA A 61 -2.53 2.44 -11.05
N PRO A 62 -2.31 2.43 -12.38
CA PRO A 62 -0.98 2.28 -12.97
C PRO A 62 0.07 3.26 -12.42
N GLN A 63 -0.33 4.51 -12.18
CA GLN A 63 0.55 5.53 -11.59
C GLN A 63 0.95 5.24 -10.14
N HIS A 64 0.06 4.60 -9.36
CA HIS A 64 0.37 4.21 -7.98
C HIS A 64 1.42 3.09 -7.94
N VAL A 65 1.39 2.17 -8.91
CA VAL A 65 2.39 1.09 -9.04
C VAL A 65 3.78 1.68 -9.22
N LEU A 66 3.94 2.62 -10.15
CA LEU A 66 5.22 3.28 -10.41
C LEU A 66 5.73 4.02 -9.17
N ARG A 67 4.85 4.78 -8.51
CA ARG A 67 5.20 5.55 -7.31
C ARG A 67 5.65 4.65 -6.15
N LEU A 68 4.97 3.52 -5.91
CA LEU A 68 5.34 2.55 -4.88
C LEU A 68 6.66 1.85 -5.20
N GLY A 69 6.89 1.48 -6.47
CA GLY A 69 8.15 0.88 -6.90
C GLY A 69 9.36 1.79 -6.66
N LEU A 70 9.19 3.11 -6.89
CA LEU A 70 10.22 4.11 -6.58
C LEU A 70 10.46 4.29 -5.07
N MET A 71 9.46 4.07 -4.22
CA MET A 71 9.62 4.11 -2.77
C MET A 71 10.35 2.88 -2.22
N ALA A 72 9.97 1.68 -2.65
CA ALA A 72 10.58 0.44 -2.20
C ALA A 72 12.08 0.37 -2.53
N GLY A 73 12.50 0.92 -3.67
CA GLY A 73 13.91 1.01 -4.04
C GLY A 73 14.73 2.02 -3.22
N ARG A 74 14.11 2.91 -2.44
CA ARG A 74 14.80 3.90 -1.59
C ARG A 74 15.12 3.40 -0.19
N THR A 75 14.44 2.35 0.27
CA THR A 75 14.63 1.71 1.57
C THR A 75 15.63 0.55 1.54
N SER A 76 16.26 0.30 0.39
CA SER A 76 17.29 -0.74 0.19
C SER A 76 18.71 -0.23 0.45
#